data_AF-A0A182LUJ4-F1
#
_entry.id   AF-A0A182LUJ4-F1
#
_cell.length_a   1.000
_cell.length_b   1.000
_cell.length_c   1.000
_cell.angle_alpha   90.00
_cell.angle_beta   90.00
_cell.angle_gamma   90.00
#
_symmetry.space_group_name_H-M   'P 1'
#
loop_
_entity.id
_entity.type
_entity.pdbx_description
1 polymer ?
#
loop_
_entity_poly.entity_id
_entity_poly.type
_entity_poly.pdbx_seq_one_letter_code
_entity_poly.pdbx_strand_id
1 'polypeptide(L)'
;MSNEYVSHLMDVSVAQICLAIGWTKAHNSSLQYLSQLTERYLRRLAELVKRFAELNNRTAPNMDDLAFGFNYLRIDLKQMVEYCENVKLPDSAQPHYCSYVSIPNGNKIKGIRE
;
A
#
# COMPACT_ATOMS: atom_id res chain seq x y z
N MET A 1 -6.79 3.87 21.79
CA MET A 1 -5.91 2.71 22.03
C MET A 1 -5.59 1.95 20.73
N SER A 2 -6.48 1.14 20.13
CA SER A 2 -6.10 0.35 18.92
C SER A 2 -5.93 1.20 17.64
N ASN A 3 -6.79 2.20 17.43
CA ASN A 3 -6.75 3.02 16.23
C ASN A 3 -5.57 4.00 16.21
N GLU A 4 -5.15 4.50 17.39
CA GLU A 4 -3.99 5.38 17.55
C GLU A 4 -2.68 4.67 17.16
N TYR A 5 -2.57 3.37 17.46
CA TYR A 5 -1.42 2.57 17.04
C TYR A 5 -1.35 2.43 15.52
N VAL A 6 -2.48 2.18 14.85
CA VAL A 6 -2.54 2.08 13.38
C VAL A 6 -2.19 3.42 12.71
N SER A 7 -2.72 4.53 13.23
CA SER A 7 -2.36 5.87 12.74
C SER A 7 -0.88 6.16 12.94
N HIS A 8 -0.31 5.77 14.08
CA HIS A 8 1.12 5.94 14.32
C HIS A 8 2.00 5.12 13.37
N LEU A 9 1.61 3.87 13.06
CA LEU A 9 2.30 3.06 12.05
C LEU A 9 2.25 3.71 10.66
N MET A 10 1.12 4.34 10.32
CA MET A 10 0.99 5.07 9.07
C MET A 10 1.97 6.25 9.02
N ASP A 11 2.09 7.01 10.11
CA ASP A 11 3.05 8.12 10.24
C ASP A 11 4.51 7.64 10.06
N VAL A 12 4.86 6.50 10.67
CA VAL A 12 6.19 5.89 10.53
C VAL A 12 6.46 5.46 9.09
N SER A 13 5.47 4.85 8.41
CA SER A 13 5.63 4.43 7.01
C SER A 13 5.88 5.60 6.06
N VAL A 14 5.16 6.72 6.24
CA VAL A 14 5.35 7.94 5.44
C VAL A 14 6.71 8.55 5.73
N ALA A 15 7.15 8.58 7.00
CA ALA A 15 8.48 9.06 7.34
C ALA A 15 9.59 8.21 6.69
N GLN A 16 9.43 6.88 6.64
CA GLN A 16 10.37 5.99 5.94
C GLN A 16 10.44 6.26 4.43
N ILE A 17 9.30 6.54 3.78
CA ILE A 17 9.25 6.94 2.37
C ILE A 17 9.98 8.28 2.17
N CYS A 18 9.76 9.27 3.04
CA CYS A 18 10.47 10.54 2.99
C CYS A 18 11.99 10.35 3.12
N LEU A 19 12.44 9.48 4.04
CA LEU A 19 13.85 9.14 4.19
C LEU A 19 14.43 8.44 2.95
N ALA A 20 13.69 7.52 2.33
CA ALA A 20 14.10 6.83 1.11
C ALA A 20 14.27 7.80 -0.08
N ILE A 21 13.46 8.85 -0.14
CA ILE A 21 13.61 9.93 -1.14
C ILE A 21 14.82 10.85 -0.82
N GLY A 22 15.31 10.85 0.41
CA GLY A 22 16.46 11.65 0.87
C GLY A 22 16.10 12.85 1.76
N TRP A 23 14.84 12.96 2.22
CA TRP A 23 14.43 14.03 3.13
C TRP A 23 14.80 13.68 4.58
N THR A 24 15.69 14.47 5.19
CA THR A 24 16.13 14.24 6.58
C THR A 24 15.30 15.01 7.62
N LYS A 25 14.55 16.04 7.20
CA LYS A 25 13.72 16.88 8.07
C LYS A 25 12.46 17.30 7.33
N ALA A 26 11.33 17.28 8.03
CA ALA A 26 10.05 17.76 7.54
C ALA A 26 9.24 18.34 8.70
N HIS A 27 8.25 19.18 8.39
CA HIS A 27 7.34 19.70 9.40
C HIS A 27 6.33 18.62 9.81
N ASN A 28 6.09 18.47 11.12
CA ASN A 28 5.23 17.40 11.65
C ASN A 28 3.80 17.47 11.09
N SER A 29 3.24 18.67 10.91
CA SER A 29 1.88 18.79 10.35
C SER A 29 1.79 18.31 8.90
N SER A 30 2.86 18.45 8.12
CA SER A 30 2.92 17.99 6.73
C SER A 30 2.99 16.46 6.67
N LEU A 31 3.78 15.83 7.53
CA LEU A 31 3.84 14.36 7.63
C LEU A 31 2.51 13.77 8.06
N GLN A 32 1.88 14.37 9.08
CA GLN A 32 0.53 13.95 9.53
C GLN A 32 -0.50 14.10 8.43
N TYR A 33 -0.46 15.21 7.67
CA TYR A 33 -1.35 15.40 6.54
C TYR A 33 -1.15 14.34 5.45
N LEU A 34 0.11 14.04 5.09
CA LEU A 34 0.44 12.99 4.12
C LEU A 34 -0.02 11.61 4.59
N SER A 35 0.18 11.28 5.86
CA SER A 35 -0.32 10.05 6.48
C SER A 35 -1.83 9.90 6.36
N GLN A 36 -2.58 10.95 6.73
CA GLN A 36 -4.04 10.97 6.58
C GLN A 36 -4.48 10.92 5.11
N LEU A 37 -3.75 11.59 4.21
CA LEU A 37 -4.04 11.58 2.78
C LEU A 37 -3.87 10.16 2.22
N THR A 38 -2.78 9.48 2.58
CA THR A 38 -2.52 8.11 2.14
C THR A 38 -3.56 7.14 2.72
N GLU A 39 -3.98 7.30 3.98
CA GLU A 39 -5.07 6.49 4.54
C GLU A 39 -6.38 6.66 3.74
N ARG A 40 -6.77 7.91 3.46
CA ARG A 40 -7.97 8.20 2.65
C ARG A 40 -7.85 7.64 1.24
N TYR A 41 -6.67 7.71 0.65
CA TYR A 41 -6.40 7.17 -0.68
C TYR A 41 -6.54 5.64 -0.72
N LEU A 42 -5.94 4.93 0.24
CA LEU A 42 -6.06 3.48 0.36
C LEU A 42 -7.50 3.04 0.58
N ARG A 43 -8.24 3.76 1.43
CA ARG A 43 -9.67 3.51 1.65
C ARG A 43 -10.47 3.69 0.36
N ARG A 44 -10.19 4.77 -0.38
CA ARG A 44 -10.86 5.05 -1.66
C ARG A 44 -10.57 3.97 -2.71
N LEU A 45 -9.33 3.50 -2.79
CA LEU A 45 -8.94 2.39 -3.66
C LEU A 45 -9.70 1.11 -3.28
N ALA A 46 -9.72 0.75 -2.00
CA ALA A 46 -10.43 -0.45 -1.51
C ALA A 46 -11.93 -0.40 -1.83
N GLU A 47 -12.58 0.76 -1.67
CA GLU A 47 -13.98 0.96 -2.05
C GLU A 47 -14.21 0.78 -3.56
N LEU A 48 -13.31 1.28 -4.41
CA LEU A 48 -13.41 1.11 -5.86
C LEU A 48 -13.27 -0.36 -6.26
N VAL A 49 -12.25 -1.03 -5.73
CA VAL A 49 -11.99 -2.45 -5.98
C VAL A 49 -13.16 -3.32 -5.55
N LYS A 50 -13.75 -3.03 -4.37
CA LYS A 50 -14.98 -3.69 -3.92
C LYS A 50 -16.14 -3.48 -4.89
N ARG A 51 -16.37 -2.25 -5.37
CA ARG A 51 -17.44 -1.97 -6.34
C ARG A 51 -17.23 -2.71 -7.67
N PHE A 52 -15.99 -2.85 -8.14
CA PHE A 52 -15.70 -3.63 -9.34
C PHE A 52 -15.98 -5.13 -9.14
N ALA A 53 -15.67 -5.68 -7.97
CA ALA A 53 -16.05 -7.05 -7.64
C ALA A 53 -17.58 -7.21 -7.61
N GLU A 54 -18.31 -6.26 -7.00
CA GLU A 54 -19.77 -6.26 -6.91
C GLU A 54 -20.44 -6.19 -8.30
N LEU A 55 -19.89 -5.38 -9.22
CA LEU A 55 -20.36 -5.31 -10.62
C LEU A 55 -20.23 -6.65 -11.36
N ASN A 56 -19.27 -7.47 -10.95
CA ASN A 56 -19.05 -8.81 -11.48
C ASN A 56 -19.81 -9.89 -10.68
N ASN A 57 -20.77 -9.52 -9.83
CA ASN A 57 -21.50 -10.40 -8.92
C ASN A 57 -20.59 -11.23 -7.99
N ARG A 58 -19.40 -10.71 -7.64
CA ARG A 58 -18.46 -11.32 -6.70
C ARG A 58 -18.38 -10.49 -5.42
N THR A 59 -18.27 -11.17 -4.28
CA THR A 59 -18.08 -10.51 -2.97
C THR A 59 -16.60 -10.35 -2.62
N ALA A 60 -15.74 -11.23 -3.15
CA ALA A 60 -14.31 -11.19 -2.95
C ALA A 60 -13.62 -10.55 -4.17
N PRO A 61 -12.88 -9.44 -3.98
CA PRO A 61 -12.11 -8.83 -5.06
C PRO A 61 -10.90 -9.70 -5.44
N ASN A 62 -10.57 -9.71 -6.73
CA ASN A 62 -9.40 -10.39 -7.29
C ASN A 62 -8.34 -9.38 -7.77
N MET A 63 -7.24 -9.87 -8.34
CA MET A 63 -6.18 -9.00 -8.87
C MET A 63 -6.61 -8.20 -10.11
N ASP A 64 -7.58 -8.69 -10.89
CA ASP A 64 -8.12 -7.97 -12.04
C ASP A 64 -8.93 -6.74 -11.61
N ASP A 65 -9.73 -6.86 -10.54
CA ASP A 65 -10.47 -5.73 -9.93
C ASP A 65 -9.51 -4.65 -9.43
N LEU A 66 -8.36 -5.06 -8.88
CA LEU A 66 -7.30 -4.15 -8.47
C LEU A 66 -6.65 -3.47 -9.67
N ALA A 67 -6.38 -4.21 -10.76
CA ALA A 67 -5.86 -3.63 -12.01
C ALA A 67 -6.83 -2.61 -12.62
N PHE A 68 -8.15 -2.88 -12.58
CA PHE A 68 -9.17 -1.89 -12.97
C PHE A 68 -9.17 -0.68 -12.05
N GLY A 69 -9.03 -0.88 -10.74
CA GLY A 69 -8.88 0.20 -9.76
C GLY A 69 -7.69 1.12 -10.06
N PHE A 70 -6.52 0.54 -10.34
CA PHE A 70 -5.32 1.30 -10.69
C PHE A 70 -5.45 2.03 -12.03
N ASN A 71 -6.01 1.39 -13.05
CA ASN A 71 -6.26 2.04 -14.34
C ASN A 71 -7.26 3.21 -14.20
N TYR A 72 -8.32 3.04 -13.40
CA TYR A 72 -9.28 4.10 -13.10
C TYR A 72 -8.63 5.30 -12.41
N LEU A 73 -7.70 5.04 -11.48
CA LEU A 73 -6.91 6.07 -10.80
C LEU A 73 -5.71 6.58 -11.62
N ARG A 74 -5.56 6.13 -12.87
CA ARG A 74 -4.47 6.49 -13.79
C ARG A 74 -3.07 6.17 -13.24
N ILE A 75 -2.95 5.07 -12.49
CA ILE A 75 -1.66 4.54 -12.06
C ILE A 75 -1.13 3.59 -13.14
N ASP A 76 0.08 3.86 -13.62
CA ASP A 76 0.79 2.97 -14.54
C ASP A 76 1.46 1.83 -13.75
N LEU A 77 0.95 0.60 -13.96
CA LEU A 77 1.49 -0.61 -13.34
C LEU A 77 2.95 -0.86 -13.70
N LYS A 78 3.40 -0.45 -14.89
CA LYS A 78 4.79 -0.65 -15.30
C LYS A 78 5.75 0.18 -14.43
N GLN A 79 5.39 1.44 -14.18
CA GLN A 79 6.16 2.31 -13.29
C GLN A 79 6.10 1.82 -11.84
N MET A 80 5.01 1.18 -11.43
CA MET A 80 4.91 0.61 -10.09
C MET A 80 5.88 -0.57 -9.91
N VAL A 81 6.03 -1.44 -10.91
CA VAL A 81 7.02 -2.53 -10.88
C VAL A 81 8.43 -1.96 -10.80
N GLU A 82 8.74 -0.98 -11.66
CA GLU A 82 10.04 -0.30 -11.65
C GLU A 82 10.32 0.37 -10.30
N TYR A 83 9.32 0.97 -9.68
CA TYR A 83 9.44 1.56 -8.34
C TYR A 83 9.77 0.51 -7.29
N CYS A 84 9.10 -0.65 -7.30
CA CYS A 84 9.35 -1.74 -6.35
C CYS A 84 10.76 -2.33 -6.49
N GLU A 85 11.33 -2.36 -7.69
CA GLU A 85 12.68 -2.87 -7.94
C GLU A 85 13.77 -1.88 -7.51
N ASN A 86 13.52 -0.58 -7.69
CA ASN A 86 14.54 0.45 -7.52
C ASN A 86 14.49 1.16 -6.17
N VAL A 87 13.32 1.28 -5.54
CA VAL A 87 13.19 1.96 -4.25
C VAL A 87 13.46 0.98 -3.11
N LYS A 88 14.63 1.13 -2.51
CA LYS A 88 14.99 0.43 -1.28
C LYS A 88 14.62 1.30 -0.09
N LEU A 89 13.84 0.73 0.83
CA LEU A 89 13.60 1.34 2.13
C LEU A 89 14.92 1.36 2.93
N PRO A 90 15.12 2.35 3.81
CA PRO A 90 16.32 2.42 4.65
C PRO A 90 16.45 1.17 5.53
N ASP A 91 17.66 0.74 5.88
CA ASP A 91 17.90 -0.48 6.67
C ASP A 91 17.20 -0.47 8.06
N SER A 92 16.87 0.73 8.56
CA SER A 92 16.09 0.93 9.78
C SER A 92 14.58 0.68 9.60
N ALA A 93 14.09 0.62 8.37
CA ALA A 93 12.72 0.25 8.04
C ALA A 93 12.57 -1.27 8.14
N GLN A 94 12.37 -1.75 9.37
CA GLN A 94 11.94 -3.12 9.55
C GLN A 94 10.54 -3.29 8.94
N PRO A 95 10.30 -4.31 8.09
CA PRO A 95 8.96 -4.60 7.63
C PRO A 95 8.12 -4.96 8.85
N HIS A 96 7.21 -4.07 9.23
CA HIS A 96 6.18 -4.41 10.21
C HIS A 96 5.32 -5.50 9.58
N TYR A 97 5.23 -6.65 10.26
CA TYR A 97 4.64 -7.87 9.75
C TYR A 97 3.19 -7.61 9.30
N CYS A 98 2.96 -7.46 8.00
CA CYS A 98 1.61 -7.50 7.46
C CYS A 98 1.19 -8.97 7.50
N SER A 99 0.23 -9.31 8.35
CA SER A 99 -0.35 -10.66 8.37
C SER A 99 -0.85 -10.97 6.97
N TYR A 100 -0.23 -11.98 6.33
CA TYR A 100 -0.48 -12.41 4.96
C TYR A 100 -1.98 -12.34 4.62
N VAL A 101 -2.34 -11.57 3.59
CA VAL A 101 -3.66 -11.68 2.97
C VAL A 101 -3.71 -13.03 2.29
N SER A 102 -4.50 -13.95 2.83
CA SER A 102 -4.75 -15.25 2.22
C SER A 102 -5.36 -15.05 0.84
N ILE A 103 -4.58 -15.28 -0.21
CA ILE A 103 -5.07 -15.31 -1.60
C ILE A 103 -5.98 -16.53 -1.72
N PRO A 104 -7.31 -16.38 -1.88
CA PRO A 104 -8.16 -17.53 -2.13
C PRO A 104 -7.73 -18.14 -3.47
N ASN A 105 -7.31 -19.41 -3.46
CA ASN A 105 -6.80 -20.18 -4.61
C ASN A 105 -5.43 -19.75 -5.20
N GLY A 106 -4.63 -18.97 -4.46
CA GLY A 106 -3.24 -18.73 -4.85
C GLY A 106 -2.39 -19.97 -4.58
N ASN A 107 -2.00 -20.69 -5.64
CA ASN A 107 -0.86 -21.61 -5.57
C ASN A 107 0.28 -20.93 -4.81
N LYS A 108 0.77 -21.59 -3.75
CA LYS A 108 1.88 -21.09 -2.91
C LYS A 108 3.04 -20.66 -3.82
N ILE A 109 3.16 -19.36 -4.06
CA ILE A 109 4.37 -18.80 -4.67
C ILE A 109 5.45 -19.00 -3.62
N LYS A 110 6.29 -20.02 -3.84
CA LYS A 110 7.48 -20.30 -3.03
C LYS A 110 8.28 -19.01 -2.92
N GLY A 111 8.57 -18.60 -1.69
CA GLY A 111 9.48 -17.50 -1.42
C GLY A 111 10.79 -17.75 -2.16
N ILE A 112 11.20 -16.76 -2.93
CA ILE A 112 12.54 -16.69 -3.48
C ILE A 112 13.46 -16.41 -2.29
N ARG A 113 14.07 -17.48 -1.79
CA ARG A 113 15.28 -17.50 -0.97
C ARG A 113 16.21 -18.51 -1.63
N GLU A 114 17.09 -18.01 -2.48
CA GLU A 114 18.48 -18.48 -2.66
C GLU A 114 19.36 -17.24 -2.74
#